data_AF-A0A482X9N9-F1
#
_entry.id   AF-A0A482X9N9-F1
#
_cell.length_a   1.000
_cell.length_b   1.000
_cell.length_c   1.000
_cell.angle_alpha   90.00
_cell.angle_beta   90.00
_cell.angle_gamma   90.00
#
_symmetry.space_group_name_H-M   'P 1'
#
loop_
_entity.id
_entity.type
_entity.pdbx_description
1 polymer ?
#
loop_
_entity_poly.entity_id
_entity_poly.type
_entity_poly.pdbx_seq_one_letter_code
_entity_poly.pdbx_strand_id
1 'polypeptide(L)'
;MKLTHALRRLHFHTVDGIFQPLIIHGSKDGFAKDGNLSCTSQKLMVSQGLIHQSQNGLFCLLPLGLRVVEKLIKIVDSYMEKLGAQKIMVPSLTDGNLWKKTGRLETAGQEIFKVLDRHEKMFVLAPTHEESLANLLATVPALSHRNLPLRLYQITNKYRDEMRPSVCSERNNGRRALS
;
A
#
# COMPACT_ATOMS: atom_id res chain seq x y z
N MET A 1 -40.28 32.40 -2.05
CA MET A 1 -40.83 31.21 -1.38
C MET A 1 -39.80 30.10 -1.47
N LYS A 2 -39.28 29.69 -0.30
CA LYS A 2 -38.25 28.69 0.04
C LYS A 2 -37.83 27.68 -1.05
N LEU A 3 -36.67 27.88 -1.67
CA LEU A 3 -35.85 26.79 -2.24
C LEU A 3 -35.06 26.14 -1.08
N THR A 4 -35.77 25.40 -0.23
CA THR A 4 -35.17 24.48 0.73
C THR A 4 -35.49 23.06 0.29
N HIS A 5 -35.05 22.68 -0.91
CA HIS A 5 -35.00 21.27 -1.27
C HIS A 5 -33.74 20.69 -0.63
N ALA A 6 -33.98 19.99 0.46
CA ALA A 6 -33.05 19.21 1.25
C ALA A 6 -31.82 18.76 0.45
N LEU A 7 -30.66 19.36 0.77
CA LEU A 7 -29.39 18.66 0.77
C LEU A 7 -29.56 17.47 1.73
N ARG A 8 -30.13 16.38 1.22
CA ARG A 8 -30.14 15.08 1.87
C ARG A 8 -28.67 14.74 2.02
N ARG A 9 -28.08 15.06 3.18
CA ARG A 9 -26.75 14.59 3.58
C ARG A 9 -26.74 13.10 3.23
N LEU A 10 -25.99 12.73 2.20
CA LEU A 10 -25.74 11.34 1.85
C LEU A 10 -24.92 10.76 3.00
N HIS A 11 -25.61 10.39 4.07
CA HIS A 11 -25.03 9.64 5.16
C HIS A 11 -24.83 8.23 4.64
N PHE A 12 -23.66 7.96 4.05
CA PHE A 12 -23.19 6.62 3.65
C PHE A 12 -22.89 5.71 4.86
N HIS A 13 -23.73 5.81 5.89
CA HIS A 13 -23.63 5.08 7.15
C HIS A 13 -24.68 3.98 7.29
N THR A 14 -25.68 3.93 6.39
CA THR A 14 -26.60 2.79 6.30
C THR A 14 -25.99 1.69 5.42
N VAL A 15 -26.27 0.43 5.75
CA VAL A 15 -25.76 -0.76 5.03
C VAL A 15 -26.15 -0.71 3.55
N ASP A 16 -27.36 -0.23 3.25
CA ASP A 16 -27.89 -0.10 1.89
C ASP A 16 -27.11 0.87 1.00
N GLY A 17 -26.33 1.78 1.60
CA GLY A 17 -25.52 2.76 0.88
C GLY A 17 -24.05 2.39 0.72
N ILE A 18 -23.63 1.22 1.23
CA ILE A 18 -22.23 0.78 1.20
C ILE A 18 -22.09 -0.32 0.16
N PHE A 19 -21.14 -0.16 -0.77
CA PHE A 19 -20.76 -1.24 -1.67
C PHE A 19 -20.03 -2.32 -0.87
N GLN A 20 -20.74 -3.41 -0.56
CA GLN A 20 -20.22 -4.55 0.17
C GLN A 20 -20.67 -5.85 -0.49
N PRO A 21 -19.88 -6.39 -1.44
CA PRO A 21 -20.14 -7.71 -1.99
C PRO A 21 -19.82 -8.77 -0.92
N LEU A 22 -20.83 -9.19 -0.17
CA LEU A 22 -20.72 -10.32 0.75
C LEU A 22 -20.79 -11.62 -0.04
N ILE A 23 -19.79 -12.48 0.11
CA ILE A 23 -19.85 -13.83 -0.45
C ILE A 23 -20.62 -14.68 0.56
N ILE A 24 -21.93 -14.83 0.35
CA ILE A 24 -22.76 -15.76 1.11
C ILE A 24 -22.43 -17.17 0.60
N HIS A 25 -21.80 -17.99 1.45
CA HIS A 25 -21.52 -19.39 1.14
C HIS A 25 -22.81 -20.11 0.70
N GLY A 26 -22.88 -20.53 -0.57
CA GLY A 26 -24.04 -21.24 -1.13
C GLY A 26 -24.35 -20.93 -2.61
N SER A 27 -23.87 -19.80 -3.14
CA SER A 27 -23.95 -19.51 -4.58
C SER A 27 -22.83 -20.24 -5.33
N LYS A 28 -23.17 -21.27 -6.10
CA LYS A 28 -22.22 -21.98 -6.98
C LYS A 28 -21.62 -21.10 -8.09
N ASP A 29 -22.11 -19.87 -8.26
CA ASP A 29 -21.73 -18.97 -9.35
C ASP A 29 -21.03 -17.67 -8.89
N GLY A 30 -20.62 -17.57 -7.63
CA GLY A 30 -20.03 -16.35 -7.06
C GLY A 30 -18.52 -16.37 -6.94
N PHE A 31 -17.80 -15.85 -7.95
CA PHE A 31 -16.48 -15.18 -7.87
C PHE A 31 -15.27 -15.82 -7.15
N ALA A 32 -15.37 -17.02 -6.56
CA ALA A 32 -14.24 -17.66 -5.89
C ALA A 32 -14.20 -19.16 -6.21
N LYS A 33 -13.32 -19.55 -7.15
CA LYS A 33 -12.70 -20.88 -7.07
C LYS A 33 -11.78 -20.84 -5.85
N ASP A 34 -12.28 -21.28 -4.70
CA ASP A 34 -11.65 -21.35 -3.37
C ASP A 34 -10.39 -22.26 -3.28
N GLY A 35 -9.69 -22.50 -4.38
CA GLY A 35 -8.62 -23.51 -4.46
C GLY A 35 -7.24 -23.08 -3.93
N ASN A 36 -6.98 -21.78 -3.74
CA ASN A 36 -5.59 -21.27 -3.51
C ASN A 36 -5.43 -20.28 -2.34
N LEU A 37 -6.44 -20.12 -1.47
CA LEU A 37 -6.31 -19.24 -0.29
C LEU A 37 -5.66 -20.02 0.86
N SER A 38 -4.37 -19.79 1.13
CA SER A 38 -3.65 -20.54 2.18
C SER A 38 -4.00 -20.05 3.59
N CYS A 39 -4.26 -18.75 3.76
CA CYS A 39 -4.41 -18.13 5.08
C CYS A 39 -5.87 -17.89 5.49
N THR A 40 -6.18 -18.17 6.76
CA THR A 40 -7.50 -17.91 7.35
C THR A 40 -7.89 -16.42 7.30
N SER A 41 -6.95 -15.51 7.56
CA SER A 41 -7.22 -14.06 7.51
C SER A 41 -7.60 -13.62 6.09
N GLN A 42 -6.91 -14.14 5.07
CA GLN A 42 -7.20 -13.85 3.68
C GLN A 42 -8.58 -14.36 3.27
N LYS A 43 -8.94 -15.58 3.68
CA LYS A 43 -10.29 -16.14 3.45
C LYS A 43 -11.37 -15.26 4.05
N LEU A 44 -11.20 -14.81 5.29
CA LEU A 44 -12.15 -13.94 5.98
C LEU A 44 -12.27 -12.57 5.31
N MET A 45 -11.15 -11.96 4.90
CA MET A 45 -11.18 -10.66 4.23
C MET A 45 -11.90 -10.72 2.88
N VAL A 46 -11.75 -11.82 2.14
CA VAL A 46 -12.46 -12.05 0.88
C VAL A 46 -13.95 -12.33 1.14
N SER A 47 -14.28 -13.24 2.06
CA SER A 47 -15.68 -13.62 2.33
C SER A 47 -16.52 -12.47 2.87
N GLN A 48 -15.93 -11.62 3.71
CA GLN A 48 -16.59 -10.43 4.28
C GLN A 48 -16.65 -9.22 3.32
N GLY A 49 -16.14 -9.36 2.09
CA GLY A 49 -16.13 -8.26 1.12
C GLY A 49 -15.26 -7.08 1.57
N LEU A 50 -14.10 -7.34 2.20
CA LEU A 50 -13.12 -6.32 2.57
C LEU A 50 -12.09 -6.10 1.47
N ILE A 51 -11.69 -7.17 0.78
CA ILE A 51 -10.73 -7.14 -0.32
C ILE A 51 -11.26 -7.92 -1.52
N HIS A 52 -10.93 -7.45 -2.71
CA HIS A 52 -11.17 -8.16 -3.96
C HIS A 52 -9.85 -8.36 -4.70
N GLN A 53 -9.54 -9.59 -5.10
CA GLN A 53 -8.30 -9.87 -5.83
C GLN A 53 -8.48 -9.56 -7.32
N SER A 54 -7.66 -8.63 -7.85
CA SER A 54 -7.68 -8.31 -9.29
C SER A 54 -6.70 -9.18 -10.07
N GLN A 55 -5.50 -9.35 -9.55
CA GLN A 55 -4.44 -10.18 -10.12
C GLN A 55 -3.63 -10.83 -8.98
N ASN A 56 -2.69 -11.72 -9.30
CA ASN A 56 -1.85 -12.30 -8.27
C ASN A 56 -1.01 -11.21 -7.59
N GLY A 57 -1.09 -11.08 -6.26
CA GLY A 57 -0.44 -10.01 -5.50
C GLY A 57 -1.09 -8.62 -5.57
N LEU A 58 -2.15 -8.42 -6.37
CA LEU A 58 -2.85 -7.13 -6.49
C LEU A 58 -4.28 -7.21 -5.96
N PHE A 59 -4.55 -6.40 -4.94
CA PHE A 59 -5.82 -6.37 -4.24
C PHE A 59 -6.47 -4.99 -4.33
N CYS A 60 -7.78 -4.98 -4.55
CA CYS A 60 -8.64 -3.82 -4.40
C CYS A 60 -9.19 -3.81 -2.98
N LEU A 61 -8.97 -2.71 -2.25
CA LEU A 61 -9.60 -2.48 -0.95
C LEU A 61 -11.04 -2.01 -1.18
N LEU A 62 -12.00 -2.76 -0.65
CA LEU A 62 -13.41 -2.39 -0.68
C LEU A 62 -13.70 -1.33 0.40
N PRO A 63 -14.83 -0.61 0.35
CA PRO A 63 -15.10 0.53 1.24
C PRO A 63 -14.89 0.25 2.73
N LEU A 64 -15.26 -0.93 3.21
CA LEU A 64 -15.02 -1.32 4.61
C LEU A 64 -13.54 -1.58 4.90
N GLY A 65 -12.83 -2.26 3.99
CA GLY A 65 -11.39 -2.47 4.10
C GLY A 65 -10.63 -1.14 4.12
N LEU A 66 -11.03 -0.20 3.25
CA LEU A 66 -10.45 1.14 3.22
C LEU A 66 -10.66 1.89 4.53
N ARG A 67 -11.87 1.85 5.12
CA ARG A 67 -12.15 2.46 6.44
C ARG A 67 -11.27 1.88 7.56
N VAL A 68 -10.98 0.57 7.51
CA VAL A 68 -10.07 -0.07 8.48
C VAL A 68 -8.65 0.43 8.30
N VAL A 69 -8.15 0.48 7.06
CA VAL A 69 -6.82 1.01 6.75
C VAL A 69 -6.70 2.46 7.20
N GLU A 70 -7.69 3.32 6.92
CA GLU A 70 -7.70 4.71 7.38
C GLU A 70 -7.65 4.85 8.91
N LYS A 71 -8.34 3.96 9.64
CA LYS A 71 -8.26 3.94 11.12
C LYS A 71 -6.86 3.57 11.60
N LEU A 72 -6.23 2.57 10.98
CA LEU A 72 -4.86 2.17 11.31
C LEU A 72 -3.87 3.30 11.03
N ILE A 73 -4.02 3.97 9.88
CA ILE A 73 -3.20 5.14 9.52
C ILE A 73 -3.33 6.23 10.57
N LYS A 74 -4.56 6.56 11.02
CA LYS A 74 -4.78 7.55 12.08
C LYS A 74 -4.09 7.20 13.39
N ILE A 75 -4.08 5.92 13.77
CA ILE A 75 -3.37 5.47 14.97
C ILE A 75 -1.87 5.70 14.79
N VAL A 76 -1.28 5.23 13.69
CA VAL A 76 0.15 5.42 13.41
C VAL A 76 0.52 6.90 13.38
N ASP A 77 -0.28 7.74 12.71
CA ASP A 77 -0.08 9.18 12.67
C ASP A 77 -0.07 9.79 14.09
N SER A 78 -1.02 9.39 14.95
CA SER A 78 -1.08 9.89 16.33
C SER A 78 0.16 9.54 17.17
N TYR A 79 0.78 8.38 16.92
CA TYR A 79 2.00 8.00 17.62
C TYR A 79 3.23 8.70 17.04
N MET A 80 3.30 8.86 15.72
CA MET A 80 4.41 9.56 15.06
C MET A 80 4.42 11.05 15.41
N GLU A 81 3.25 11.67 15.51
CA GLU A 81 3.10 13.06 15.96
C GLU A 81 3.57 13.24 17.41
N LYS A 82 3.23 12.31 18.31
CA LYS A 82 3.74 12.31 19.70
C LYS A 82 5.27 12.19 19.78
N LEU A 83 5.89 11.54 18.80
CA LEU A 83 7.35 11.42 18.68
C LEU A 83 8.00 12.64 18.01
N GLY A 84 7.23 13.66 17.64
CA GLY A 84 7.71 14.84 16.92
C GLY A 84 8.13 14.56 15.48
N ALA A 85 7.65 13.46 14.89
CA ALA A 85 7.91 13.14 13.49
C ALA A 85 6.94 13.88 12.56
N GLN A 86 7.44 14.36 11.44
CA GLN A 86 6.67 15.09 10.45
C GLN A 86 6.32 14.20 9.27
N LYS A 87 5.05 14.22 8.87
CA LYS A 87 4.56 13.45 7.73
C LYS A 87 4.90 14.17 6.43
N ILE A 88 5.51 13.44 5.51
CA ILE A 88 5.82 13.91 4.16
C ILE A 88 5.30 12.90 3.13
N MET A 89 5.20 13.35 1.87
CA MET A 89 4.87 12.49 0.75
C MET A 89 5.95 12.67 -0.32
N VAL A 90 6.57 11.56 -0.70
CA VAL A 90 7.61 11.50 -1.73
C VAL A 90 7.02 10.71 -2.91
N PRO A 91 7.33 11.07 -4.17
CA PRO A 91 6.81 10.37 -5.34
C PRO A 91 7.18 8.89 -5.33
N SER A 92 6.23 8.04 -5.70
CA SER A 92 6.45 6.59 -5.85
C SER A 92 7.36 6.24 -7.04
N LEU A 93 7.43 7.14 -8.03
CA LEU A 93 8.32 7.03 -9.18
C LEU A 93 9.58 7.84 -8.90
N THR A 94 10.73 7.21 -9.03
CA THR A 94 12.03 7.79 -8.67
C THR A 94 13.01 7.65 -9.83
N ASP A 95 13.90 8.62 -10.02
CA ASP A 95 14.89 8.58 -11.10
C ASP A 95 15.84 7.38 -10.90
N GLY A 96 16.02 6.55 -11.93
CA GLY A 96 16.95 5.44 -11.91
C GLY A 96 18.40 5.87 -11.63
N ASN A 97 18.78 7.11 -11.95
CA ASN A 97 20.12 7.63 -11.63
C ASN A 97 20.38 7.69 -10.11
N LEU A 98 19.35 7.97 -9.30
CA LEU A 98 19.48 7.97 -7.84
C LEU A 98 19.80 6.57 -7.30
N TRP A 99 19.15 5.54 -7.86
CA TRP A 99 19.37 4.14 -7.51
C TRP A 99 20.70 3.59 -8.04
N LYS A 100 21.19 4.11 -9.16
CA LYS A 100 22.55 3.82 -9.65
C LYS A 100 23.60 4.42 -8.71
N LYS A 101 23.39 5.65 -8.24
CA LYS A 101 24.33 6.33 -7.32
C LYS A 101 24.52 5.58 -6.01
N THR A 102 23.50 4.87 -5.53
CA THR A 102 23.60 4.03 -4.32
C THR A 102 24.02 2.58 -4.60
N GLY A 103 24.18 2.18 -5.86
CA GLY A 103 24.48 0.81 -6.27
C GLY A 103 23.31 -0.18 -6.09
N ARG A 104 22.20 0.23 -5.47
CA ARG A 104 21.05 -0.65 -5.17
C ARG A 104 20.32 -1.12 -6.41
N LEU A 105 20.43 -0.39 -7.53
CA LEU A 105 19.84 -0.83 -8.79
C LEU A 105 20.43 -2.17 -9.29
N GLU A 106 21.70 -2.43 -9.02
CA GLU A 106 22.39 -3.66 -9.42
C GLU A 106 22.15 -4.77 -8.39
N THR A 107 22.21 -4.44 -7.10
CA THR A 107 22.06 -5.41 -6.01
C THR A 107 20.65 -5.96 -5.88
N ALA A 108 19.62 -5.14 -6.07
CA ALA A 108 18.23 -5.53 -5.87
C ALA A 108 17.64 -6.34 -7.06
N GLY A 109 18.41 -6.52 -8.13
CA GLY A 109 18.11 -7.50 -9.18
C GLY A 109 16.72 -7.33 -9.83
N GLN A 110 15.93 -8.41 -9.76
CA GLN A 110 14.61 -8.57 -10.39
C GLN A 110 13.43 -8.08 -9.54
N GLU A 111 13.65 -7.78 -8.25
CA GLU A 111 12.57 -7.39 -7.32
C GLU A 111 12.10 -5.94 -7.53
N ILE A 112 12.85 -5.16 -8.32
CA ILE A 112 12.59 -3.75 -8.61
C ILE A 112 11.94 -3.59 -9.97
N PHE A 113 10.76 -2.95 -9.95
CA PHE A 113 10.09 -2.49 -11.16
C PHE A 113 10.84 -1.32 -11.82
N LYS A 114 11.25 -1.54 -13.06
CA LYS A 114 11.91 -0.54 -13.91
C LYS A 114 10.93 -0.08 -14.99
N VAL A 115 10.77 1.22 -15.13
CA VAL A 115 9.86 1.84 -16.09
C VAL A 115 10.66 2.77 -16.97
N LEU A 116 10.45 2.69 -18.28
CA LEU A 116 11.02 3.64 -19.24
C LEU A 116 9.91 4.62 -19.64
N ASP A 117 10.22 5.92 -19.55
CA ASP A 117 9.34 6.97 -20.10
C ASP A 117 9.47 7.03 -21.64
N ARG A 118 8.56 7.76 -22.29
CA ARG A 118 8.55 8.02 -23.74
C ARG A 118 9.85 8.65 -24.26
N HIS A 119 10.62 9.29 -23.39
CA HIS A 119 11.91 9.91 -23.68
C HIS A 119 13.09 9.00 -23.31
N GLU A 120 12.86 7.70 -23.18
CA GLU A 120 13.87 6.68 -22.81
C GLU A 120 14.55 6.94 -21.46
N LYS A 121 13.94 7.78 -20.61
CA LYS A 121 14.41 8.01 -19.25
C LYS A 121 14.02 6.84 -18.36
N MET A 122 15.00 6.32 -17.64
CA MET A 122 14.81 5.20 -16.72
C MET A 122 14.31 5.69 -15.37
N PHE A 123 13.15 5.17 -14.98
CA PHE A 123 12.56 5.36 -13.67
C PHE A 123 12.43 4.03 -12.95
N VAL A 124 12.34 4.12 -11.63
CA VAL A 124 12.14 3.00 -10.72
C VAL A 124 10.89 3.27 -9.90
N LEU A 125 9.97 2.29 -9.88
CA LEU A 125 8.90 2.27 -8.89
C LEU A 125 9.51 1.84 -7.57
N ALA A 126 9.59 2.79 -6.65
CA ALA A 126 10.44 2.70 -5.48
C ALA A 126 9.87 1.73 -4.43
N PRO A 127 10.53 0.59 -4.14
CA PRO A 127 10.10 -0.31 -3.07
C PRO A 127 10.30 0.31 -1.67
N THR A 128 11.30 1.18 -1.56
CA THR A 128 11.67 1.99 -0.39
C THR A 128 12.12 3.38 -0.88
N HIS A 129 12.24 4.40 -0.03
CA HIS A 129 12.46 5.79 -0.48
C HIS A 129 13.65 6.46 0.21
N GLU A 130 14.66 5.68 0.62
CA GLU A 130 15.84 6.22 1.30
C GLU A 130 16.61 7.18 0.38
N GLU A 131 16.82 6.80 -0.89
CA GLU A 131 17.54 7.59 -1.89
C GLU A 131 16.84 8.90 -2.19
N SER A 132 15.51 8.83 -2.35
CA SER A 132 14.70 10.00 -2.68
C SER A 132 14.65 10.98 -1.52
N LEU A 133 14.55 10.47 -0.29
CA LEU A 133 14.58 11.30 0.91
C LEU A 133 15.96 11.92 1.14
N ALA A 134 17.03 11.14 0.98
CA ALA A 134 18.39 11.65 1.09
C ALA A 134 18.69 12.72 0.04
N ASN A 135 18.24 12.52 -1.21
CA ASN A 135 18.39 13.51 -2.27
C ASN A 135 17.58 14.78 -2.00
N LEU A 136 16.35 14.64 -1.48
CA LEU A 136 15.53 15.77 -1.06
C LEU A 136 16.25 16.59 0.02
N LEU A 137 16.73 15.93 1.08
CA LEU A 137 17.46 16.58 2.17
C LEU A 137 18.76 17.26 1.69
N ALA A 138 19.47 16.65 0.74
CA ALA A 138 20.68 17.24 0.15
C ALA A 138 20.39 18.45 -0.74
N THR A 139 19.20 18.52 -1.36
CA THR A 139 18.81 19.63 -2.22
C THR A 139 18.26 20.81 -1.42
N VAL A 140 17.73 20.57 -0.22
CA VAL A 140 17.19 21.64 0.64
C VAL A 140 18.36 22.45 1.24
N PRO A 141 18.52 23.74 0.87
CA PRO A 141 19.72 24.53 1.20
C PRO A 141 19.82 24.95 2.68
N ALA A 142 18.91 24.51 3.55
CA ALA A 142 18.71 25.09 4.89
C ALA A 142 18.83 24.08 6.07
N LEU A 143 19.41 22.90 5.87
CA LEU A 143 19.64 21.96 6.98
C LEU A 143 20.87 22.36 7.80
N SER A 144 20.68 23.30 8.73
CA SER A 144 21.65 23.58 9.78
C SER A 144 21.62 22.49 10.86
N HIS A 145 22.74 22.24 11.54
CA HIS A 145 22.80 21.34 12.70
C HIS A 145 21.77 21.69 13.79
N ARG A 146 21.39 22.97 13.90
CA ARG A 146 20.35 23.43 14.83
C ARG A 146 18.95 22.86 14.55
N ASN A 147 18.70 22.39 13.33
CA ASN A 147 17.42 21.82 12.92
C ASN A 147 17.34 20.31 13.22
N LEU A 148 18.39 19.72 13.80
CA LEU A 148 18.41 18.33 14.24
C LEU A 148 18.08 18.24 15.73
N PRO A 149 17.31 17.21 16.16
CA PRO A 149 16.92 16.01 15.42
C PRO A 149 15.69 16.20 14.51
N LEU A 150 15.81 15.82 13.24
CA LEU A 150 14.71 15.80 12.27
C LEU A 150 14.20 14.36 12.10
N ARG A 151 12.87 14.19 12.17
CA ARG A 151 12.20 12.89 11.97
C ARG A 151 11.14 13.05 10.89
N LEU A 152 11.29 12.36 9.78
CA LEU A 152 10.37 12.38 8.65
C LEU A 152 9.78 10.99 8.44
N TYR A 153 8.50 10.90 8.12
CA TYR A 153 7.86 9.64 7.80
C TYR A 153 6.81 9.80 6.70
N GLN A 154 6.45 8.68 6.07
CA GLN A 154 5.43 8.64 5.03
C GLN A 154 4.61 7.36 5.12
N ILE A 155 3.37 7.42 4.67
CA ILE A 155 2.48 6.27 4.53
C ILE A 155 1.93 6.31 3.11
N THR A 156 2.42 5.42 2.26
CA THR A 156 2.11 5.37 0.83
C THR A 156 2.27 3.95 0.32
N ASN A 157 1.63 3.62 -0.80
CA ASN A 157 1.81 2.33 -1.46
C ASN A 157 3.25 2.16 -1.97
N LYS A 158 3.77 0.94 -1.85
CA LYS A 158 5.09 0.52 -2.35
C LYS A 158 4.91 -0.67 -3.27
N TYR A 159 5.80 -0.78 -4.24
CA TYR A 159 5.74 -1.82 -5.27
C TYR A 159 7.00 -2.68 -5.20
N ARG A 160 6.80 -4.00 -5.18
CA ARG A 160 7.87 -5.01 -5.18
C ARG A 160 7.42 -6.14 -6.10
N ASP A 161 8.32 -6.57 -6.98
CA ASP A 161 8.06 -7.69 -7.88
C ASP A 161 8.46 -9.00 -7.18
N GLU A 162 7.60 -9.44 -6.26
CA GLU A 162 7.81 -10.67 -5.52
C GLU A 162 7.60 -11.87 -6.46
N MET A 163 8.60 -12.76 -6.60
CA MET A 163 8.49 -13.95 -7.47
C MET A 163 7.27 -14.82 -7.15
N ARG A 164 6.83 -14.82 -5.88
CA ARG A 164 5.63 -15.52 -5.44
C ARG A 164 4.87 -14.67 -4.41
N PRO A 165 3.91 -13.84 -4.84
CA PRO A 165 3.18 -12.96 -3.94
C PRO A 165 2.21 -13.78 -3.08
N SER A 166 2.63 -14.14 -1.86
CA SER A 166 1.77 -14.74 -0.84
C SER A 166 1.53 -13.77 0.31
N VAL A 167 0.27 -13.48 0.60
CA VAL A 167 -0.15 -12.60 1.72
C VAL A 167 0.09 -13.27 3.08
N CYS A 168 0.11 -14.60 3.11
CA CYS A 168 0.36 -15.35 4.31
C CYS A 168 1.85 -15.29 4.68
N SER A 169 2.20 -14.51 5.71
CA SER A 169 3.48 -14.64 6.40
C SER A 169 3.43 -15.73 7.48
N GLU A 170 2.60 -16.77 7.32
CA GLU A 170 2.88 -18.01 8.05
C GLU A 170 4.16 -18.57 7.47
N ARG A 171 5.27 -18.30 8.17
CA ARG A 171 6.44 -19.18 8.11
C ARG A 171 5.87 -20.55 8.47
N ASN A 172 5.67 -21.40 7.47
CA ASN A 172 5.48 -22.83 7.67
C ASN A 172 6.69 -23.31 8.47
N ASN A 173 6.54 -23.34 9.79
CA ASN A 173 7.53 -23.88 10.69
C ASN A 173 7.44 -25.40 10.49
N GLY A 174 8.25 -25.90 9.57
CA GLY A 174 8.39 -27.33 9.30
C GLY A 174 7.37 -27.90 8.32
N ARG A 175 7.65 -27.79 7.03
CA ARG A 175 7.43 -28.84 6.02
C ARG A 175 8.18 -28.47 4.74
N ARG A 176 9.51 -28.48 4.82
CA ARG A 176 10.33 -28.92 3.67
C ARG A 176 10.02 -30.40 3.50
N ALA A 177 9.07 -30.74 2.64
CA ALA A 177 9.04 -32.06 2.06
C ALA A 177 10.06 -32.04 0.92
N LEU A 178 11.19 -32.67 1.17
CA LEU A 178 12.07 -33.19 0.12
C LEU A 178 11.24 -34.11 -0.77
N SER A 179 11.24 -33.83 -2.07
CA SER A 179 11.03 -34.79 -3.15
C SER A 179 11.76 -34.26 -4.37
#